data_AF-W7MYB5-F1
#
_entry.id   AF-W7MYB5-F1
#
_cell.length_a   1.000
_cell.length_b   1.000
_cell.length_c   1.000
_cell.angle_alpha   90.00
_cell.angle_beta   90.00
_cell.angle_gamma   90.00
#
_symmetry.space_group_name_H-M   'P 1'
#
loop_
_entity.id
_entity.type
_entity.pdbx_description
1 polymer ?
#
loop_
_entity_poly.entity_id
_entity_poly.type
_entity_poly.pdbx_seq_one_letter_code
_entity_poly.pdbx_strand_id
1 'polypeptide(L)'
;MCRKWTPSLVAQFLVISPKQISTALNTFLTFKEYISSPGRFRGFCGDCGTSIAWRSADYTPIFDLYLGTLDEKYLVGDGVVAKTLATPNGTQYWLQNAIHGVTDVLEGGKKYSEEGPDGIREANDMVAP
;
A
#
# COMPACT_ATOMS: atom_id res chain seq x y z
N MET A 1 3.84 18.30 -8.12
CA MET A 1 4.38 16.96 -8.46
C MET A 1 4.29 16.11 -7.20
N CYS A 2 3.54 14.99 -7.20
CA CYS A 2 3.50 14.10 -6.02
C CYS A 2 4.91 13.59 -5.72
N ARG A 3 5.35 13.67 -4.45
CA ARG A 3 6.68 13.19 -4.05
C ARG A 3 6.79 11.70 -4.43
N LYS A 4 7.74 11.34 -5.30
CA LYS A 4 8.14 9.94 -5.49
C LYS A 4 8.70 9.48 -4.15
N TRP A 5 8.00 8.53 -3.53
CA TRP A 5 8.03 8.38 -2.09
C TRP A 5 8.99 7.27 -1.62
N THR A 6 9.42 6.36 -2.49
CA THR A 6 10.48 5.40 -2.16
C THR A 6 11.30 5.07 -3.41
N PRO A 7 12.57 4.64 -3.29
CA PRO A 7 13.31 4.04 -4.39
C PRO A 7 12.82 2.60 -4.73
N SER A 8 11.92 2.01 -3.91
CA SER A 8 11.25 0.75 -4.24
C SER A 8 10.24 0.96 -5.35
N LEU A 9 10.27 0.04 -6.31
CA LEU A 9 9.29 -0.05 -7.40
C LEU A 9 7.89 -0.43 -6.90
N VAL A 10 7.80 -1.00 -5.70
CA VAL A 10 6.56 -1.57 -5.15
C VAL A 10 6.27 -0.96 -3.80
N ALA A 11 5.01 -0.56 -3.62
CA ALA A 11 4.45 -0.14 -2.35
C ALA A 11 3.57 -1.26 -1.79
N GLN A 12 3.89 -1.76 -0.61
CA GLN A 12 3.11 -2.79 0.07
C GLN A 12 2.29 -2.19 1.22
N PHE A 13 1.03 -2.62 1.29
CA PHE A 13 0.06 -2.11 2.25
C PHE A 13 -0.60 -3.27 3.00
N LEU A 14 -0.97 -2.99 4.25
CA LEU A 14 -1.97 -3.73 4.98
C LEU A 14 -3.30 -2.97 4.87
N VAL A 15 -4.30 -3.63 4.29
CA VAL A 15 -5.66 -3.09 4.22
C VAL A 15 -6.39 -3.49 5.50
N ILE A 16 -6.66 -2.52 6.36
CA ILE A 16 -7.26 -2.76 7.68
C ILE A 16 -8.46 -1.83 7.91
N SER A 17 -9.29 -2.16 8.88
CA SER A 17 -10.28 -1.20 9.38
C SER A 17 -9.60 -0.15 10.26
N PRO A 18 -10.01 1.13 10.21
CA PRO A 18 -9.56 2.14 11.17
C PRO A 18 -9.74 1.72 12.63
N LYS A 19 -10.73 0.86 12.92
CA LYS A 19 -11.00 0.32 14.27
C LYS A 19 -9.91 -0.62 14.79
N GLN A 20 -9.06 -1.15 13.92
CA GLN A 20 -7.93 -2.02 14.30
C GLN A 20 -6.71 -1.20 14.76
N ILE A 21 -6.73 0.12 14.60
CA ILE A 21 -5.66 1.02 15.02
C ILE A 21 -5.97 1.53 16.43
N SER A 22 -5.19 1.07 17.41
CA SER A 22 -5.28 1.57 18.78
C SER A 22 -4.44 2.83 18.94
N THR A 23 -5.10 3.93 19.31
CA THR A 23 -4.64 5.32 19.17
C THR A 23 -4.69 5.78 17.71
N ALA A 24 -5.61 6.70 17.41
CA ALA A 24 -5.80 7.20 16.05
C ALA A 24 -4.56 7.96 15.57
N LEU A 25 -4.11 7.72 14.34
CA LEU A 25 -2.84 8.28 13.85
C LEU A 25 -2.78 9.82 13.90
N ASN A 26 -3.92 10.49 13.76
CA ASN A 26 -4.02 11.94 13.85
C ASN A 26 -3.79 12.51 15.26
N THR A 27 -3.71 11.68 16.30
CA THR A 27 -3.33 12.14 17.65
C THR A 27 -1.82 12.31 17.82
N PHE A 28 -1.02 11.75 16.91
CA PHE A 28 0.43 11.93 16.92
C PHE A 28 0.79 13.25 16.24
N LEU A 29 1.51 14.14 16.94
CA LEU A 29 1.88 15.47 16.44
C LEU A 29 2.66 15.42 15.12
N THR A 30 3.47 14.39 14.93
CA THR A 30 4.31 14.18 13.77
C THR A 30 3.54 13.60 12.59
N PHE A 31 2.34 13.05 12.76
CA PHE A 31 1.54 12.54 11.64
C PHE A 31 0.94 13.71 10.84
N LYS A 32 1.17 13.73 9.53
CA LYS A 32 0.68 14.74 8.59
C LYS A 32 0.02 14.07 7.40
N GLU A 33 -1.15 14.56 7.00
CA GLU A 33 -1.84 14.11 5.81
C GLU A 33 -1.77 15.16 4.70
N TYR A 34 -1.62 14.69 3.47
CA TYR A 34 -1.62 15.52 2.27
C TYR A 34 -2.60 14.95 1.25
N ILE A 35 -3.32 15.84 0.57
CA ILE A 35 -4.28 15.47 -0.48
C ILE A 35 -3.49 15.15 -1.75
N SER A 36 -3.68 13.95 -2.29
CA SER A 36 -3.04 13.52 -3.54
C SER A 36 -3.96 13.62 -4.76
N SER A 37 -5.27 13.53 -4.55
CA SER A 37 -6.35 13.85 -5.48
C SER A 37 -7.62 14.10 -4.64
N PRO A 38 -8.72 14.64 -5.22
CA PRO A 38 -9.94 14.91 -4.45
C PRO A 38 -10.38 13.68 -3.65
N GLY A 39 -10.50 13.83 -2.33
CA GLY A 39 -10.88 12.73 -1.44
C GLY A 39 -9.83 11.63 -1.21
N ARG A 40 -8.58 11.77 -1.70
CA ARG A 40 -7.49 10.79 -1.51
C ARG A 40 -6.35 11.37 -0.71
N PHE A 41 -6.11 10.79 0.47
CA PHE A 41 -5.17 11.33 1.47
C PHE A 41 -3.98 10.39 1.64
N ARG A 42 -2.79 10.96 1.72
CA ARG A 42 -1.53 10.25 2.02
C ARG A 42 -0.98 10.76 3.34
N GLY A 43 -0.75 9.86 4.29
CA GLY A 43 -0.21 10.14 5.61
C GLY A 43 1.30 9.89 5.67
N PHE A 44 2.03 10.81 6.29
CA PHE A 44 3.48 10.77 6.46
C PHE A 44 3.89 11.22 7.87
N CYS A 45 5.09 10.82 8.30
CA CYS A 45 5.79 11.47 9.39
C CYS A 45 6.34 12.82 8.92
N GLY A 46 5.98 13.89 9.62
CA GLY A 46 6.42 15.27 9.36
C GLY A 46 7.91 15.50 9.66
N ASP A 47 8.52 14.67 10.50
CA ASP A 47 9.92 14.84 10.89
C ASP A 47 10.87 14.15 9.92
N CYS A 48 10.59 12.90 9.53
CA CYS A 48 11.48 12.10 8.68
C CYS A 48 10.95 11.85 7.27
N GLY A 49 9.67 12.14 6.99
CA GLY A 49 9.06 11.94 5.68
C GLY A 49 8.64 10.51 5.34
N THR A 50 8.76 9.56 6.27
CA THR A 50 8.27 8.18 6.10
C THR A 50 6.77 8.19 5.80
N SER A 51 6.31 7.45 4.77
CA SER A 51 4.87 7.27 4.62
C SER A 51 4.35 6.26 5.62
N ILE A 52 3.15 6.58 6.09
CA ILE A 52 2.47 5.81 7.12
C ILE A 52 1.19 5.23 6.55
N ALA A 53 0.42 6.00 5.77
CA ALA A 53 -0.88 5.53 5.32
C ALA A 53 -1.38 6.11 3.99
N TRP A 54 -2.40 5.48 3.44
CA TRP A 54 -3.30 6.02 2.44
C TRP A 54 -4.76 5.80 2.88
N ARG A 55 -5.64 6.75 2.59
CA ARG A 55 -7.09 6.57 2.77
C ARG A 55 -7.93 7.32 1.75
N SER A 56 -9.15 6.81 1.55
CA SER A 56 -10.21 7.43 0.78
C SER A 56 -11.25 8.07 1.70
N ALA A 57 -11.77 9.24 1.34
CA ALA A 57 -12.94 9.82 2.00
C ALA A 57 -14.25 9.14 1.56
N ASP A 58 -14.29 8.57 0.36
CA ASP A 58 -15.52 7.99 -0.21
C ASP A 58 -15.76 6.55 0.30
N TYR A 59 -14.73 5.91 0.85
CA TYR A 59 -14.81 4.59 1.42
C TYR A 59 -13.99 4.52 2.71
N THR A 60 -14.65 4.81 3.82
CA THR A 60 -14.09 4.88 5.18
C THR A 60 -13.95 3.54 5.93
N PRO A 61 -14.55 2.40 5.50
CA PRO A 61 -14.33 1.11 6.18
C PRO A 61 -12.90 0.59 6.12
N ILE A 62 -12.11 1.00 5.11
CA ILE A 62 -10.72 0.57 4.93
C ILE A 62 -9.74 1.72 5.13
N PHE A 63 -8.54 1.34 5.52
CA PHE A 63 -7.40 2.20 5.75
C PHE A 63 -6.16 1.42 5.36
N ASP A 64 -5.35 1.99 4.46
CA ASP A 64 -4.17 1.31 3.95
C ASP A 64 -2.97 1.78 4.77
N LEU A 65 -2.41 0.88 5.59
CA LEU A 65 -1.20 1.14 6.36
C LEU A 65 0.00 0.59 5.60
N TYR A 66 1.08 1.35 5.49
CA TYR A 66 2.29 0.83 4.85
C TYR A 66 2.88 -0.33 5.65
N LEU A 67 3.15 -1.46 4.99
CA LEU A 67 3.69 -2.64 5.68
C LEU A 67 4.99 -2.33 6.44
N GLY A 68 5.82 -1.45 5.87
CA GLY A 68 7.08 -1.01 6.47
C GLY A 68 6.94 -0.17 7.74
N THR A 69 5.73 0.17 8.21
CA THR A 69 5.53 0.81 9.51
C THR A 69 5.46 -0.17 10.67
N LEU A 70 5.42 -1.48 10.40
CA LEU A 70 5.42 -2.49 11.46
C LEU A 70 6.82 -2.63 12.06
N ASP A 71 6.86 -2.84 13.37
CA ASP A 71 8.11 -3.13 14.09
C ASP A 71 8.78 -4.39 13.51
N GLU A 72 10.12 -4.34 13.45
CA GLU A 72 10.96 -5.43 12.93
C GLU A 72 10.65 -6.79 13.56
N LYS A 73 10.29 -6.83 14.85
CA LYS A 73 9.95 -8.08 15.54
C LYS A 73 8.82 -8.87 14.86
N TYR A 74 7.90 -8.20 14.15
CA TYR A 74 6.79 -8.86 13.44
C TYR A 74 7.13 -9.23 11.99
N LEU A 75 8.17 -8.62 11.41
CA LEU A 75 8.60 -8.85 10.03
C LEU A 75 9.82 -9.79 9.93
N VAL A 76 10.64 -9.85 10.98
CA VAL A 76 11.88 -10.63 11.03
C VAL A 76 11.87 -11.63 12.19
N GLY A 77 11.33 -11.24 13.35
CA GLY A 77 11.38 -12.04 14.58
C GLY A 77 10.45 -13.26 14.59
N ASP A 78 9.38 -13.24 13.78
CA ASP A 78 8.43 -14.35 13.63
C ASP A 78 8.15 -14.59 12.15
N GLY A 79 8.72 -15.65 11.59
CA GLY A 79 8.61 -15.96 10.17
C GLY A 79 7.19 -16.32 9.72
N VAL A 80 6.34 -16.84 10.61
CA VAL A 80 4.95 -17.19 10.27
C VAL A 80 4.11 -15.92 10.18
N VAL A 81 4.25 -15.04 11.17
CA VAL A 81 3.57 -13.73 11.18
C VAL A 81 4.05 -12.88 10.01
N ALA A 82 5.37 -12.81 9.79
CA ALA A 82 5.96 -12.07 8.68
C ALA A 82 5.40 -12.55 7.34
N LYS A 83 5.38 -13.87 7.09
CA LYS A 83 4.81 -14.43 5.86
C LYS A 83 3.33 -14.10 5.71
N THR A 84 2.56 -14.15 6.81
CA THR A 84 1.13 -13.83 6.81
C THR A 84 0.87 -12.37 6.43
N LEU A 85 1.69 -11.44 6.93
CA LEU A 85 1.53 -10.00 6.71
C LEU A 85 2.11 -9.54 5.38
N ALA A 86 3.22 -10.13 4.93
CA ALA A 86 4.01 -9.66 3.79
C ALA A 86 3.73 -10.40 2.47
N THR A 87 3.03 -11.55 2.51
CA THR A 87 2.63 -12.23 1.26
C THR A 87 1.44 -11.50 0.64
N PRO A 88 1.54 -11.00 -0.60
CA PRO A 88 0.40 -10.41 -1.29
C PRO A 88 -0.76 -11.41 -1.39
N ASN A 89 -1.90 -11.09 -0.77
CA ASN A 89 -3.09 -11.96 -0.76
C ASN A 89 -4.38 -11.24 -1.17
N GLY A 90 -4.37 -9.91 -1.23
CA GLY A 90 -5.48 -9.09 -1.71
C GLY A 90 -5.29 -8.75 -3.18
N THR A 91 -4.87 -7.52 -3.44
CA THR A 91 -4.80 -6.96 -4.78
C THR A 91 -3.45 -6.31 -5.07
N GLN A 92 -2.94 -6.50 -6.29
CA GLN A 92 -1.82 -5.78 -6.87
C GLN A 92 -2.34 -4.86 -7.98
N TYR A 93 -2.21 -3.54 -7.79
CA TYR A 93 -2.68 -2.52 -8.72
C TYR A 93 -1.53 -1.96 -9.57
N TRP A 94 -1.89 -1.33 -10.70
CA TRP A 94 -1.00 -0.53 -11.55
C TRP A 94 0.14 -1.32 -12.21
N LEU A 95 -0.10 -2.58 -12.53
CA LEU A 95 0.89 -3.49 -13.11
C LEU A 95 1.14 -3.28 -14.61
N GLN A 96 0.49 -2.30 -15.26
CA GLN A 96 0.72 -1.98 -16.69
C GLN A 96 2.20 -1.71 -17.03
N ASN A 97 2.98 -1.21 -16.07
CA ASN A 97 4.40 -0.91 -16.22
C ASN A 97 5.27 -1.86 -15.38
N ALA A 98 4.78 -3.08 -15.12
CA ALA A 98 5.59 -4.13 -14.50
C ALA A 98 6.85 -4.38 -15.35
N ILE A 99 7.98 -4.55 -14.67
CA ILE A 99 9.28 -4.74 -15.32
C ILE A 99 9.58 -6.24 -15.27
N HIS A 100 9.46 -6.90 -16.41
CA HIS A 100 9.75 -8.32 -16.55
C HIS A 100 11.18 -8.65 -16.06
N GLY A 101 11.32 -9.74 -15.31
CA GLY A 101 12.55 -10.14 -14.65
C GLY A 101 12.90 -9.36 -13.38
N VAL A 102 12.17 -8.28 -13.06
CA VAL A 102 12.43 -7.44 -11.87
C VAL A 102 11.25 -7.48 -10.89
N THR A 103 10.03 -7.21 -11.35
CA THR A 103 8.83 -7.18 -10.50
C THR A 103 8.11 -8.52 -10.41
N ASP A 104 8.58 -9.53 -11.16
CA ASP A 104 7.91 -10.84 -11.28
C ASP A 104 7.97 -11.67 -9.99
N VAL A 105 8.85 -11.30 -9.06
CA VAL A 105 9.03 -11.95 -7.75
C VAL A 105 7.82 -11.79 -6.82
N LEU A 106 6.88 -10.90 -7.14
CA LEU A 106 5.67 -10.69 -6.36
C LEU A 106 4.56 -11.64 -6.78
N GLU A 107 4.40 -12.69 -5.99
CA GLU A 107 3.37 -13.71 -6.19
C GLU A 107 2.18 -13.52 -5.24
N GLY A 108 1.01 -13.98 -5.68
CA GLY A 108 -0.25 -13.94 -4.91
C GLY A 108 -1.13 -12.72 -5.18
N GLY A 109 -2.36 -12.77 -4.66
CA GLY A 109 -3.39 -11.75 -4.89
C GLY A 109 -3.89 -11.66 -6.33
N LYS A 110 -4.90 -10.80 -6.55
CA LYS A 110 -5.42 -10.48 -7.88
C LYS A 110 -4.61 -9.35 -8.52
N LYS A 111 -4.34 -9.47 -9.81
CA LYS A 111 -3.50 -8.51 -10.56
C LYS A 111 -4.37 -7.60 -11.43
N TYR A 112 -4.10 -6.29 -11.39
CA TYR A 112 -4.79 -5.28 -12.19
C TYR A 112 -3.79 -4.38 -12.89
N SER A 113 -3.96 -4.19 -14.20
CA SER A 113 -3.00 -3.43 -15.02
C SER A 113 -3.16 -1.93 -14.84
N GLU A 114 -4.40 -1.43 -14.94
CA GLU A 114 -4.75 -0.01 -14.94
C GLU A 114 -6.10 0.24 -14.21
N GLU A 115 -6.37 1.49 -13.84
CA GLU A 115 -7.72 1.89 -13.41
C GLU A 115 -8.69 1.77 -14.59
N GLY A 116 -9.75 0.96 -14.42
CA GLY A 116 -10.89 0.96 -15.32
C GLY A 116 -11.83 2.16 -15.07
N PRO A 117 -12.88 2.35 -15.89
CA PRO A 117 -13.91 3.38 -15.67
C PRO A 117 -14.65 3.27 -14.32
N ASP A 118 -14.64 2.07 -13.74
CA ASP A 118 -15.16 1.69 -12.43
C ASP A 118 -14.07 1.63 -11.33
N GLY A 119 -12.83 1.98 -11.69
CA GLY A 119 -11.67 1.99 -10.81
C GLY A 119 -10.78 0.73 -10.90
N ILE A 120 -11.15 -0.30 -11.67
CA ILE A 120 -10.45 -1.60 -11.63
C ILE A 120 -10.51 -2.33 -12.99
N ARG A 121 -9.37 -2.54 -13.68
CA ARG A 121 -9.29 -3.40 -14.89
C ARG A 121 -8.39 -4.62 -14.65
N GLU A 122 -8.94 -5.83 -14.73
CA GLU A 122 -8.19 -7.07 -14.52
C GLU A 122 -7.00 -7.14 -15.47
N ALA A 123 -5.84 -7.53 -14.94
CA ALA A 123 -4.70 -7.88 -15.78
C ALA A 123 -5.05 -9.22 -16.42
N ASN A 124 -5.70 -9.21 -17.60
CA ASN A 124 -5.73 -10.38 -18.46
C ASN A 124 -4.28 -10.85 -18.59
N ASP A 125 -4.01 -12.13 -18.28
CA ASP A 125 -2.69 -12.73 -18.33
C ASP A 125 -1.96 -12.22 -19.57
N MET A 126 -1.06 -11.24 -19.35
CA MET A 126 -0.30 -10.64 -20.42
C MET A 126 0.71 -11.71 -20.83
N VAL A 127 0.30 -12.58 -21.75
CA VAL A 127 1.21 -13.40 -22.54
C VAL A 127 2.09 -12.38 -23.27
N ALA A 128 3.27 -12.17 -22.72
CA ALA A 128 4.29 -11.38 -23.37
C ALA A 128 4.64 -12.04 -24.73
N PRO A 129 4.88 -11.26 -25.80
CA PRO A 129 5.44 -11.77 -27.04
C PRO A 129 6.86 -12.34 -26.85
#